data_AF-A0A524N0T3-F1
#
_entry.id   AF-A0A524N0T3-F1
#
_cell.length_a   1.000
_cell.length_b   1.000
_cell.length_c   1.000
_cell.angle_alpha   90.00
_cell.angle_beta   90.00
_cell.angle_gamma   90.00
#
_symmetry.space_group_name_H-M   'P 1'
#
loop_
_entity.id
_entity.type
_entity.pdbx_description
1 polymer ?
#
loop_
_entity_poly.entity_id
_entity_poly.type
_entity_poly.pdbx_seq_one_letter_code
_entity_poly.pdbx_strand_id
1 'polypeptide(L)' 'MTTATINVEVDADTASIFKEAPEEDRNKLSILWEVLLCEYKKAPAPLRELMSELSAKVKARGLTPQELNSILYEE' A
#
# COMPACT_ATOMS: atom_id res chain seq x y z
N MET A 1 9.31 -17.85 -9.99
CA MET A 1 8.89 -16.49 -9.62
C MET A 1 9.84 -15.51 -10.30
N THR A 2 9.32 -14.44 -10.88
CA THR A 2 10.14 -13.42 -11.55
C THR A 2 10.64 -12.44 -10.51
N THR A 3 11.96 -12.32 -10.35
CA THR A 3 12.56 -11.32 -9.47
C THR A 3 12.81 -10.03 -10.24
N ALA A 4 12.63 -8.89 -9.57
CA ALA A 4 12.97 -7.57 -10.09
C ALA A 4 13.94 -6.89 -9.12
N THR A 5 14.91 -6.15 -9.64
CA THR A 5 15.89 -5.42 -8.82
C THR A 5 15.43 -3.97 -8.65
N ILE A 6 15.43 -3.50 -7.41
CA ILE A 6 15.24 -2.09 -7.06
C ILE A 6 16.55 -1.55 -6.46
N ASN A 7 16.93 -0.32 -6.80
CA ASN A 7 18.02 0.39 -6.15
C ASN A 7 17.43 1.39 -5.16
N VAL A 8 17.84 1.30 -3.90
CA VAL A 8 17.38 2.19 -2.82
C VAL A 8 18.61 2.85 -2.21
N GLU A 9 18.58 4.18 -2.12
CA GLU A 9 19.60 4.93 -1.40
C GLU A 9 19.31 4.85 0.10
N VAL A 10 20.33 4.48 0.88
CA VAL A 10 20.31 4.41 2.34
C VAL A 10 21.55 5.12 2.87
N ASP A 11 21.58 5.41 4.17
CA ASP A 11 22.78 5.95 4.79
C ASP A 11 23.96 4.97 4.70
N ALA A 12 25.17 5.52 4.77
CA ALA A 12 26.41 4.76 4.56
C ALA A 12 26.59 3.63 5.58
N ASP A 13 26.18 3.86 6.83
CA ASP A 13 26.34 2.89 7.92
C ASP A 13 25.41 1.70 7.70
N THR A 14 24.13 1.96 7.37
CA THR A 14 23.16 0.92 6.99
C THR A 14 23.66 0.10 5.79
N ALA A 15 24.23 0.76 4.78
CA ALA A 15 24.82 0.07 3.64
C ALA A 15 26.01 -0.83 4.03
N SER A 16 26.86 -0.38 4.97
CA SER A 16 28.00 -1.17 5.46
C SER A 16 27.52 -2.40 6.23
N ILE A 17 26.57 -2.22 7.15
CA ILE A 17 25.97 -3.31 7.94
C ILE A 17 25.43 -4.42 7.04
N PHE A 18 24.66 -4.05 6.00
CA PHE A 18 24.12 -5.05 5.07
C PHE A 18 25.21 -5.73 4.24
N LYS A 19 26.26 -5.01 3.81
CA LYS A 19 27.35 -5.58 3.01
C LYS A 19 28.25 -6.52 3.81
N GLU A 20 28.49 -6.22 5.08
CA GLU A 20 29.33 -6.99 5.99
C GLU A 20 28.62 -8.22 6.58
N ALA A 21 27.28 -8.24 6.54
CA ALA A 21 26.49 -9.36 7.02
C ALA A 21 26.76 -10.66 6.22
N PRO A 22 26.75 -11.83 6.88
CA PRO A 22 26.79 -13.13 6.20
C PRO A 22 25.69 -13.27 5.14
N GLU A 23 25.91 -14.08 4.11
CA GLU A 23 24.96 -14.28 3.02
C GLU A 23 23.56 -14.70 3.54
N GLU A 24 23.53 -15.58 4.54
CA GLU A 24 22.27 -16.02 5.17
C GLU A 24 21.50 -14.85 5.77
N ASP A 25 22.18 -13.93 6.45
CA ASP A 25 21.56 -12.78 7.09
C ASP A 25 21.15 -11.71 6.06
N ARG A 26 21.94 -11.54 4.99
CA ARG A 26 21.55 -10.69 3.85
C ARG A 26 20.27 -11.18 3.18
N ASN A 27 20.10 -12.49 3.04
CA ASN A 27 18.87 -13.08 2.52
C ASN A 27 17.69 -12.80 3.46
N LYS A 28 17.85 -13.04 4.77
CA LYS A 28 16.82 -12.72 5.77
C LYS A 28 16.39 -11.25 5.72
N LEU A 29 17.36 -10.33 5.69
CA LEU A 29 17.12 -8.89 5.60
C LEU A 29 16.38 -8.51 4.30
N SER A 30 16.72 -9.14 3.17
CA SER A 30 16.05 -8.92 1.89
C SER A 30 14.58 -9.34 1.94
N ILE A 31 14.28 -10.49 2.57
CA ILE A 31 12.90 -10.97 2.77
C ILE A 31 12.11 -10.03 3.68
N LEU A 32 12.72 -9.56 4.78
CA LEU A 32 12.08 -8.58 5.67
C LEU A 32 11.74 -7.29 4.94
N TRP A 33 12.62 -6.83 4.04
CA TRP A 33 12.35 -5.66 3.20
C TRP A 33 11.20 -5.90 2.22
N GLU A 34 11.13 -7.07 1.58
CA GLU A 34 10.01 -7.44 0.71
C GLU A 34 8.68 -7.46 1.47
N VAL A 35 8.66 -8.03 2.68
CA VAL A 35 7.48 -8.03 3.56
C VAL A 35 7.09 -6.60 3.90
N LEU A 36 8.03 -5.75 4.33
CA LEU A 36 7.76 -4.35 4.67
C LEU A 36 7.11 -3.60 3.50
N LEU A 37 7.65 -3.76 2.29
CA LEU A 37 7.09 -3.14 1.07
C LEU A 37 5.70 -3.69 0.73
N CYS A 38 5.47 -4.98 0.91
CA CYS A 38 4.15 -5.58 0.72
C CYS A 38 3.13 -5.05 1.73
N GLU A 39 3.53 -4.94 3.00
CA GLU A 39 2.67 -4.41 4.06
C GLU A 39 2.35 -2.93 3.86
N TYR A 40 3.29 -2.13 3.33
CA TYR A 40 3.02 -0.74 2.95
C TYR A 40 1.84 -0.63 1.97
N LYS A 41 1.74 -1.55 1.00
CA LYS A 41 0.61 -1.60 0.05
C LYS A 41 -0.68 -2.12 0.70
N LYS A 42 -0.58 -2.99 1.71
CA LYS A 42 -1.74 -3.54 2.43
C LYS A 42 -2.29 -2.61 3.51
N ALA A 43 -1.52 -1.61 3.92
CA ALA A 43 -2.00 -0.59 4.83
C ALA A 43 -3.31 -0.03 4.25
N PRO A 44 -4.45 -0.15 4.97
CA PRO A 44 -5.71 0.33 4.46
C PRO A 44 -5.54 1.81 4.17
N ALA A 45 -5.83 2.22 2.92
CA ALA A 45 -5.89 3.62 2.60
C ALA A 45 -6.77 4.31 3.67
N PRO A 46 -6.39 5.51 4.14
CA PRO A 46 -7.14 6.22 5.16
C PRO A 46 -8.63 6.12 4.83
N LEU A 47 -9.48 5.82 5.81
CA LEU A 47 -10.93 5.62 5.56
C LEU A 47 -11.51 6.74 4.69
N ARG A 48 -11.02 7.97 4.87
CA ARG A 48 -11.37 9.14 4.06
C ARG A 48 -11.08 8.97 2.57
N GLU A 49 -9.93 8.42 2.21
CA GLU A 49 -9.52 8.17 0.82
C GLU A 49 -10.35 7.04 0.20
N LEU A 50 -10.59 5.95 0.94
CA LEU A 50 -11.52 4.88 0.53
C LEU A 50 -12.95 5.41 0.32
N MET A 51 -13.45 6.22 1.24
CA MET A 51 -14.77 6.84 1.13
C MET A 51 -14.85 7.83 -0.04
N SER A 52 -13.76 8.56 -0.32
CA SER A 52 -13.69 9.48 -1.46
C SER A 52 -13.72 8.72 -2.79
N GLU A 53 -12.92 7.65 -2.93
CA GLU A 53 -12.97 6.78 -4.10
C GLU A 53 -14.34 6.13 -4.29
N LEU A 54 -14.93 5.62 -3.21
CA LEU A 54 -16.23 4.98 -3.27
C LEU A 54 -17.31 5.99 -3.68
N SER A 55 -17.32 7.19 -3.10
CA SER A 55 -18.24 8.27 -3.49
C SER A 55 -18.08 8.65 -4.96
N ALA A 56 -16.84 8.73 -5.47
CA ALA A 56 -16.58 9.02 -6.87
C ALA A 56 -17.09 7.91 -7.80
N LYS A 57 -16.85 6.64 -7.47
CA LYS A 57 -17.34 5.47 -8.24
C LYS A 57 -18.87 5.39 -8.23
N VAL A 58 -19.48 5.70 -7.10
CA VAL A 58 -20.94 5.68 -6.91
C VAL A 58 -21.61 6.81 -7.71
N LYS A 59 -21.05 8.03 -7.70
CA LYS A 59 -21.49 9.14 -8.57
C LYS A 59 -21.31 8.82 -10.06
N ALA A 60 -20.18 8.23 -10.44
CA ALA A 60 -19.90 7.85 -11.83
C ALA A 60 -20.86 6.77 -12.36
N ARG A 61 -21.43 5.95 -11.47
CA ARG A 61 -22.48 4.97 -11.77
C ARG A 61 -23.89 5.56 -11.78
N GLY A 62 -24.00 6.89 -11.68
CA GLY A 62 -25.25 7.60 -11.78
C GLY A 62 -25.94 7.86 -10.46
N LEU A 63 -25.42 7.40 -9.30
CA LEU A 63 -26.06 7.70 -8.01
C LEU A 63 -25.92 9.18 -7.70
N THR A 64 -27.01 9.90 -7.95
CA THR A 64 -27.16 11.31 -7.64
C THR A 64 -27.45 11.51 -6.15
N PRO A 65 -27.14 12.70 -5.59
CA PRO A 65 -27.53 13.04 -4.22
C PRO A 65 -29.02 12.82 -3.92
N GLN A 66 -29.87 12.96 -4.93
CA GLN A 66 -31.32 12.78 -4.86
C GLN A 66 -31.70 11.30 -4.71
N GLU A 67 -31.11 10.40 -5.51
CA GLU A 67 -31.35 8.95 -5.39
C GLU A 67 -30.79 8.38 -4.07
N LEU A 68 -29.64 8.88 -3.63
CA LEU A 68 -29.09 8.51 -2.33
C LEU A 68 -30.04 8.91 -1.19
N ASN A 69 -30.63 10.12 -1.28
CA ASN A 69 -31.64 10.55 -0.32
C ASN A 69 -32.92 9.72 -0.40
N SER A 70 -33.34 9.29 -1.59
CA SER A 70 -34.48 8.36 -1.75
C SER A 70 -34.21 7.05 -0.99
N ILE A 71 -33.04 6.45 -1.17
CA ILE A 71 -32.68 5.18 -0.50
C ILE A 71 -32.56 5.34 1.03
N LEU A 72 -32.06 6.49 1.51
CA LEU A 72 -31.82 6.73 2.94
C LEU A 72 -33.06 7.17 3.71
N TYR A 73 -34.05 7.75 3.03
CA TYR A 73 -35.22 8.38 3.66
C TYR A 73 -36.56 7.90 3.09
N GLU A 74 -36.57 6.84 2.27
CA GLU A 74 -37.78 6.05 2.02
C GLU A 74 -38.15 5.30 3.31
N GLU A 75 -39.29 5.66 3.90
CA GLU A 75 -40.07 4.82 4.82
C GLU A 75 -40.91 3.80 4.04
#